data_AF-A0A4S3TMG4-F1
#
_entry.id   AF-A0A4S3TMG4-F1
#
_cell.length_a   1.000
_cell.length_b   1.000
_cell.length_c   1.000
_cell.angle_alpha   90.00
_cell.angle_beta   90.00
_cell.angle_gamma   90.00
#
_symmetry.space_group_name_H-M   'P 1'
#
loop_
_entity.id
_entity.type
_entity.pdbx_description
1 polymer ?
#
loop_
_entity_poly.entity_id
_entity_poly.type
_entity_poly.pdbx_seq_one_letter_code
_entity_poly.pdbx_strand_id
1 'polypeptide(L)'
;MKRCVDENIKRSLTELLAQEGYDVVRVQDELELGFEDTEIVTYCRHSERVLLTNDDDFFEFEEHPGVLFLVEQRTPPRDAVTAIRRIDRHVAIYADECGTFPMAGSERLDDGPLER
;
A
#
# COMPACT_ATOMS: atom_id res chain seq x y z
N MET A 1 -3.19 5.84 -5.91
CA MET A 1 -2.20 5.34 -4.92
C MET A 1 -1.01 4.70 -5.65
N LYS A 2 0.20 4.68 -5.06
CA LYS A 2 1.35 4.00 -5.66
C LYS A 2 1.25 2.48 -5.42
N ARG A 3 1.84 1.68 -6.31
CA ARG A 3 1.76 0.22 -6.25
C ARG A 3 3.11 -0.45 -6.33
N CYS A 4 3.27 -1.50 -5.54
CA CYS A 4 4.28 -2.52 -5.69
C CYS A 4 3.57 -3.80 -6.14
N VAL A 5 4.01 -4.39 -7.24
CA VAL A 5 3.38 -5.58 -7.83
C VAL A 5 4.29 -6.75 -7.64
N ASP A 6 3.76 -7.78 -6.99
CA ASP A 6 4.46 -9.04 -6.74
C ASP A 6 4.90 -9.74 -8.04
N GLU A 7 5.94 -10.58 -7.95
CA GLU A 7 6.50 -11.31 -9.08
C GLU A 7 5.51 -12.27 -9.74
N ASN A 8 4.60 -12.86 -8.95
CA ASN A 8 3.62 -13.83 -9.43
C ASN A 8 2.44 -13.19 -10.19
N ILE A 9 2.39 -11.85 -10.24
CA ILE A 9 1.36 -11.13 -10.96
C ILE A 9 1.74 -11.01 -12.44
N LYS A 10 0.75 -11.28 -13.30
CA LYS A 10 0.89 -11.19 -14.76
C LYS A 10 1.40 -9.82 -15.19
N ARG A 11 2.48 -9.81 -15.97
CA ARG A 11 3.06 -8.59 -16.56
C ARG A 11 2.04 -7.73 -17.32
N SER A 12 1.07 -8.34 -18.00
CA SER A 12 0.03 -7.60 -18.73
C SER A 12 -0.89 -6.78 -17.82
N LEU A 13 -1.06 -7.19 -16.54
CA LEU A 13 -1.77 -6.39 -15.54
C LEU A 13 -0.93 -5.18 -15.12
N THR A 14 0.36 -5.38 -14.84
CA THR A 14 1.30 -4.29 -14.52
C THR A 14 1.37 -3.26 -15.66
N GLU A 15 1.51 -3.72 -16.90
CA GLU A 15 1.57 -2.87 -18.08
C GLU A 15 0.28 -2.06 -18.27
N LEU A 16 -0.89 -2.67 -18.04
CA LEU A 16 -2.16 -1.97 -18.13
C LEU A 16 -2.33 -0.94 -17.00
N LEU A 17 -1.90 -1.25 -15.77
CA LEU A 17 -1.89 -0.28 -14.68
C LEU A 17 -1.01 0.93 -15.02
N ALA A 18 0.20 0.71 -15.55
CA ALA A 18 1.08 1.79 -15.98
C ALA A 18 0.45 2.63 -17.12
N GLN A 19 -0.19 1.99 -18.09
CA GLN A 19 -0.90 2.68 -19.19
C GLN A 19 -2.07 3.55 -18.69
N GLU A 20 -2.74 3.14 -17.62
CA GLU A 20 -3.82 3.90 -16.98
C GLU A 20 -3.30 5.00 -16.04
N GLY A 21 -1.98 5.20 -15.98
CA GLY A 21 -1.34 6.30 -15.25
C GLY A 21 -1.05 6.02 -13.78
N TYR A 22 -1.12 4.76 -13.33
CA TYR A 22 -0.69 4.40 -11.98
C TYR A 22 0.85 4.43 -11.88
N ASP A 23 1.36 4.88 -10.72
CA ASP A 23 2.75 4.69 -10.34
C ASP A 23 2.93 3.23 -9.88
N VAL A 24 3.59 2.43 -10.72
CA VAL A 24 3.75 0.99 -10.53
C VAL A 24 5.22 0.62 -10.55
N VAL A 25 5.63 -0.10 -9.53
CA VAL A 25 6.89 -0.83 -9.44
C VAL A 25 6.58 -2.31 -9.41
N ARG A 26 7.41 -3.13 -10.04
CA ARG A 26 7.39 -4.59 -9.84
C ARG A 26 8.51 -4.95 -8.87
N VAL A 27 8.26 -5.87 -7.96
CA VAL A 27 9.27 -6.40 -7.02
C VAL A 27 10.54 -6.79 -7.79
N GLN A 28 10.40 -7.60 -8.83
CA GLN A 28 11.51 -8.05 -9.69
C GLN A 28 12.28 -6.97 -10.47
N ASP A 29 11.77 -5.74 -10.60
CA ASP A 29 12.44 -4.69 -11.40
C ASP A 29 13.30 -3.77 -10.51
N GLU A 30 12.98 -3.65 -9.23
CA GLU A 30 13.66 -2.78 -8.26
C GLU A 30 14.43 -3.57 -7.19
N LEU A 31 14.02 -4.81 -6.93
CA LEU A 31 14.58 -5.68 -5.89
C LEU A 31 15.23 -6.88 -6.59
N GLU A 32 16.48 -7.20 -6.23
CA GLU A 32 17.20 -8.34 -6.80
C GLU A 32 16.41 -9.65 -6.56
N LEU A 33 16.61 -10.64 -7.43
CA LEU A 33 16.00 -11.97 -7.28
C LEU A 33 16.31 -12.55 -5.89
N GLY A 34 15.29 -12.77 -5.07
CA GLY A 34 15.39 -13.42 -3.76
C GLY A 34 15.16 -12.54 -2.53
N PHE A 35 14.50 -11.38 -2.66
CA PHE A 35 14.04 -10.62 -1.50
C PHE A 35 13.03 -11.42 -0.68
N GLU A 36 13.19 -11.43 0.65
CA GLU A 36 12.23 -12.02 1.57
C GLU A 36 10.97 -11.14 1.67
N ASP A 37 9.82 -11.72 2.00
CA ASP A 37 8.54 -10.99 2.12
C ASP A 37 8.62 -9.82 3.10
N THR A 38 9.42 -9.96 4.16
CA THR A 38 9.79 -8.91 5.13
C THR A 38 10.39 -7.68 4.45
N GLU A 39 11.28 -7.89 3.48
CA GLU A 39 11.95 -6.81 2.76
C GLU A 39 11.00 -6.14 1.75
N ILE A 40 10.13 -6.92 1.10
CA ILE A 40 9.07 -6.41 0.22
C ILE A 40 8.10 -5.52 1.01
N VAL A 41 7.63 -5.99 2.17
CA VAL A 41 6.78 -5.22 3.08
C VAL A 41 7.47 -3.92 3.50
N THR A 42 8.73 -4.01 3.91
CA THR A 42 9.54 -2.85 4.32
C THR A 42 9.67 -1.83 3.19
N TYR A 43 10.01 -2.28 1.98
CA TYR A 43 10.09 -1.44 0.79
C TYR A 43 8.76 -0.74 0.49
N CYS A 44 7.65 -1.50 0.50
CA CYS A 44 6.32 -0.97 0.21
C CYS A 44 5.94 0.13 1.22
N ARG A 45 6.25 -0.06 2.50
CA ARG A 45 5.98 0.94 3.54
C ARG A 45 6.80 2.20 3.36
N HIS A 46 8.12 2.07 3.17
CA HIS A 46 9.00 3.23 2.99
C HIS A 46 8.69 4.04 1.73
N SER A 47 8.21 3.38 0.68
CA SER A 47 7.86 4.01 -0.59
C SER A 47 6.40 4.44 -0.70
N GLU A 48 5.60 4.22 0.35
CA GLU A 48 4.16 4.49 0.41
C GLU A 48 3.37 3.79 -0.72
N ARG A 49 3.71 2.52 -0.97
CA ARG A 49 3.13 1.68 -2.01
C ARG A 49 2.23 0.62 -1.40
N VAL A 50 1.05 0.43 -1.97
CA VAL A 50 0.16 -0.70 -1.68
C VAL A 50 0.66 -1.93 -2.46
N LEU A 51 0.77 -3.07 -1.78
CA LEU A 51 1.18 -4.34 -2.39
C LEU A 51 0.02 -4.97 -3.17
N LEU A 52 0.24 -5.35 -4.42
CA LEU A 52 -0.66 -6.19 -5.21
C LEU A 52 -0.05 -7.58 -5.33
N THR A 53 -0.68 -8.57 -4.73
CA THR A 53 -0.18 -9.95 -4.65
C THR A 53 -1.32 -10.97 -4.81
N ASN A 54 -0.96 -12.22 -5.09
CA ASN A 54 -1.84 -13.39 -5.01
C ASN A 54 -1.37 -14.40 -3.95
N ASP A 55 -0.35 -14.03 -3.17
CA ASP A 55 0.22 -14.78 -2.06
C ASP A 55 -0.37 -14.30 -0.72
N ASP A 56 -0.92 -15.23 0.07
CA ASP A 56 -1.60 -14.96 1.33
C ASP A 56 -0.66 -14.89 2.53
N ASP A 57 0.62 -15.28 2.38
CA ASP A 57 1.63 -15.18 3.45
C ASP A 57 1.84 -13.71 3.89
N PHE A 58 1.57 -12.75 3.00
CA PHE A 58 1.60 -11.31 3.31
C PHE A 58 0.55 -10.85 4.34
N PHE A 59 -0.45 -11.68 4.67
CA PHE A 59 -1.44 -11.37 5.70
C PHE A 59 -0.94 -11.64 7.12
N GLU A 60 0.15 -12.38 7.28
CA GLU A 60 0.70 -12.71 8.59
C GLU A 60 1.47 -11.54 9.24
N PHE A 61 1.78 -10.50 8.45
CA PHE A 61 2.47 -9.32 8.94
C PHE A 61 1.54 -8.42 9.76
N GLU A 62 1.92 -8.14 11.02
CA GLU A 62 1.20 -7.22 11.90
C GLU A 62 1.08 -5.81 11.30
N GLU A 63 2.15 -5.34 10.64
CA GLU A 63 2.20 -4.02 10.00
C GLU A 63 2.30 -4.15 8.48
N HIS A 64 1.15 -4.14 7.81
CA HIS A 64 1.08 -4.26 6.36
C HIS A 64 1.12 -2.89 5.64
N PRO A 65 1.68 -2.79 4.42
CA PRO A 65 1.64 -1.58 3.59
C PRO A 65 0.26 -1.27 2.99
N GLY A 66 -0.75 -2.08 3.31
CA GLY A 66 -1.99 -2.21 2.57
C GLY A 66 -1.80 -3.22 1.45
N VAL A 67 -2.72 -4.20 1.38
CA VAL A 67 -2.63 -5.32 0.45
C VAL A 67 -3.87 -5.36 -0.42
N LEU A 68 -3.67 -5.47 -1.73
CA LEU A 68 -4.70 -5.86 -2.68
C LEU A 68 -4.42 -7.29 -3.12
N PHE A 69 -5.31 -8.18 -2.69
CA PHE A 69 -5.18 -9.60 -2.96
C PHE A 69 -6.00 -10.01 -4.18
N LEU A 70 -5.33 -10.52 -5.21
CA LEU A 70 -5.97 -11.00 -6.42
C LEU A 70 -6.24 -12.51 -6.31
N VAL A 71 -7.42 -12.85 -5.81
CA VAL A 71 -7.85 -14.25 -5.57
C VAL A 71 -7.80 -15.10 -6.84
N GLU A 72 -8.28 -14.58 -7.96
CA GLU A 72 -8.39 -15.32 -9.22
C GLU A 72 -7.29 -14.90 -10.20
N GLN A 73 -6.25 -15.72 -10.33
CA GLN A 73 -5.13 -15.43 -11.22
C GLN A 73 -5.54 -15.37 -12.70
N ARG A 74 -6.70 -15.96 -13.07
CA ARG A 74 -7.25 -15.88 -14.44
C ARG A 74 -8.08 -14.64 -14.69
N THR A 75 -8.30 -13.77 -13.70
CA THR A 75 -9.02 -12.52 -13.89
C THR A 75 -8.42 -11.73 -15.05
N PRO A 76 -9.25 -11.30 -16.03
CA PRO A 76 -8.77 -10.45 -17.11
C PRO A 76 -8.15 -9.17 -16.54
N PRO A 77 -6.99 -8.71 -17.05
CA PRO A 77 -6.33 -7.50 -16.54
C PRO A 77 -7.26 -6.27 -16.45
N ARG A 78 -8.14 -6.10 -17.45
CA ARG A 78 -9.12 -5.00 -17.48
C ARG A 78 -10.06 -5.02 -16.27
N ASP A 79 -10.49 -6.20 -15.84
CA ASP A 79 -11.42 -6.33 -14.72
C ASP A 79 -10.72 -6.03 -13.39
N ALA A 80 -9.50 -6.54 -13.22
CA ALA A 80 -8.65 -6.22 -12.07
C ALA A 80 -8.37 -4.71 -11.97
N VAL A 81 -7.97 -4.06 -13.07
CA VAL A 81 -7.76 -2.60 -13.10
C VAL A 81 -9.05 -1.83 -12.83
N THR A 82 -10.19 -2.30 -13.35
CA THR A 82 -11.50 -1.68 -13.07
C THR A 82 -11.85 -1.76 -11.59
N ALA A 83 -11.60 -2.91 -10.94
CA ALA A 83 -11.81 -3.08 -9.51
C ALA A 83 -10.89 -2.15 -8.70
N ILE A 84 -9.59 -2.14 -9.03
CA ILE A 84 -8.60 -1.24 -8.43
C ILE A 84 -9.06 0.22 -8.53
N ARG A 85 -9.49 0.68 -9.71
CA ARG A 85 -9.95 2.06 -9.92
C ARG A 85 -11.16 2.41 -9.05
N ARG A 86 -12.05 1.45 -8.80
CA ARG A 86 -13.21 1.65 -7.91
C ARG A 86 -12.78 1.76 -6.45
N ILE A 87 -11.82 0.92 -6.02
CA ILE A 87 -11.23 1.00 -4.68
C ILE A 87 -10.56 2.37 -4.48
N ASP A 88 -9.69 2.79 -5.40
CA ASP A 88 -8.99 4.08 -5.31
C ASP A 88 -9.95 5.26 -5.19
N ARG A 89 -11.04 5.24 -5.95
CA ARG A 89 -12.08 6.28 -5.87
C ARG A 89 -12.70 6.37 -4.48
N HIS A 90 -12.95 5.23 -3.83
CA HIS A 90 -13.59 5.23 -2.51
C HIS A 90 -12.61 5.53 -1.39
N VAL A 91 -11.37 5.05 -1.47
CA VAL A 91 -10.33 5.37 -0.47
C VAL A 91 -9.98 6.86 -0.49
N ALA A 92 -9.92 7.49 -1.67
CA ALA A 92 -9.67 8.93 -1.78
C ALA A 92 -10.73 9.78 -1.07
N ILE A 93 -12.00 9.36 -1.12
CA ILE A 93 -13.11 10.06 -0.46
C ILE A 93 -12.92 10.06 1.07
N TYR A 94 -12.47 8.95 1.65
CA TYR A 94 -12.26 8.86 3.10
C TYR A 94 -10.96 9.52 3.58
N ALA A 95 -9.95 9.67 2.72
CA ALA A 95 -8.75 10.43 3.05
C ALA A 95 -9.05 11.93 3.20
N ASP A 96 -9.96 12.47 2.39
CA ASP A 96 -10.43 13.86 2.52
C ASP A 96 -11.36 14.05 3.74
N GLU A 97 -12.18 13.04 4.08
CA GLU A 97 -13.07 13.09 5.26
C GLU A 97 -12.34 12.88 6.60
N CYS A 98 -11.19 12.20 6.61
CA CYS A 98 -10.29 12.10 7.77
C CYS A 98 -9.35 13.32 7.91
N GLY A 99 -9.59 14.39 7.16
CA GLY A 99 -8.94 15.68 7.34
C GLY A 99 -9.26 16.30 8.70
N THR A 100 -8.32 16.18 9.63
CA THR A 100 -8.23 16.89 10.93
C THR A 100 -9.34 16.61 11.95
N PHE A 101 -9.12 15.61 12.79
CA PHE A 101 -9.46 15.81 14.20
C PHE A 101 -8.47 16.83 14.77
N PRO A 102 -8.89 18.00 15.27
CA PRO A 102 -8.00 18.79 16.10
C PRO A 102 -7.65 17.93 17.31
N MET A 103 -6.37 17.61 17.48
CA MET A 103 -5.85 17.13 18.75
C MET A 103 -6.12 18.24 19.77
N ALA A 104 -7.25 18.14 20.46
CA ALA A 104 -7.59 19.06 21.54
C ALA A 104 -6.56 18.85 22.66
N GLY A 105 -5.71 19.87 22.84
CA GLY A 105 -4.96 20.12 24.06
C GLY A 105 -3.86 19.13 24.40
N SER A 106 -2.63 19.41 23.98
CA SER A 106 -1.50 19.11 24.87
C SER A 106 -1.61 20.05 26.07
N GLU A 107 -2.20 19.57 27.16
CA GLU A 107 -1.96 20.18 28.46
C GLU A 107 -0.46 20.01 28.74
N ARG A 108 0.29 21.08 28.53
CA ARG A 108 1.61 21.27 29.12
C ARG A 108 1.42 21.12 30.63
N LEU A 109 1.86 20.01 31.19
CA LEU A 109 2.21 19.93 32.60
C LEU A 109 3.35 20.93 32.80
N ASP A 110 3.00 22.06 33.41
CA ASP A 110 3.93 23.08 33.85
C ASP A 110 4.71 22.49 35.04
N ASP A 111 5.94 22.04 34.78
CA ASP A 111 6.92 21.71 35.82
C ASP A 111 7.35 23.02 36.50
N GLY A 112 6.54 23.47 37.47
CA GLY A 112 6.90 24.55 38.37
C GLY A 112 8.13 24.16 39.21
N PRO A 113 9.03 25.12 39.52
CA PRO A 113 10.32 24.80 40.10
C PRO A 113 10.19 24.33 41.56
N LEU A 114 10.96 23.30 41.90
CA LEU A 114 11.26 22.87 43.26
C LEU A 114 11.93 24.01 44.03
N GLU A 115 11.17 24.70 44.90
CA GLU A 115 11.73 25.51 45.99
C GLU A 115 11.61 24.77 47.33
N ARG A 116 12.61 25.00 48.16
CA ARG A 116 13.13 24.17 49.27
C ARG A 116 12.31 24.21 50.55
#